data_AF-A0A7J2LXZ2-F1
#
_entry.id   AF-A0A7J2LXZ2-F1
#
_cell.length_a   1.000
_cell.length_b   1.000
_cell.length_c   1.000
_cell.angle_alpha   90.00
_cell.angle_beta   90.00
_cell.angle_gamma   90.00
#
_symmetry.space_group_name_H-M   'P 1'
#
loop_
_entity.id
_entity.type
_entity.pdbx_description
1 polymer ?
#
loop_
_entity_poly.entity_id
_entity_poly.type
_entity_poly.pdbx_seq_one_letter_code
_entity_poly.pdbx_strand_id
1 'polypeptide(L)'
;MRSTRQRAPSRGIGVPVSARVGVLPPDLSGRGIARIDCGTAKRLGVEPGDYVEIAGRGRAVAAILLNSFARSPVVELDKIALSNAGVKPGDLVTLRPVRPSDAAVIVLSREASKLGELHILRRKLRGHALVEGNRIRGSAGGSTIEATVVRTFPKGPVVITAATEFSVEGGDRRVQVTFEDVGGLEQQKRDLLERIVAPLEDGPLYGKFGVSPPRGVLIHGPPGCGKTLLARALIGEVGADAFFEIRGSDFIREGGRLEHGPQLLFDLAPSLPDEV
;
A
#
# COMPACT_ATOMS: atom_id res chain seq x y z
N MET A 1 -29.82 -20.56 -15.93
CA MET A 1 -28.64 -20.45 -16.81
C MET A 1 -27.49 -19.85 -16.01
N ARG A 2 -26.61 -20.71 -15.47
CA ARG A 2 -25.46 -20.31 -14.64
C ARG A 2 -24.32 -19.92 -15.59
N SER A 3 -24.00 -18.63 -15.66
CA SER A 3 -22.85 -18.13 -16.40
C SER A 3 -21.58 -18.45 -15.62
N THR A 4 -20.89 -19.49 -16.09
CA THR A 4 -19.59 -19.95 -15.62
C THR A 4 -18.57 -18.83 -15.83
N ARG A 5 -18.14 -18.16 -14.75
CA ARG A 5 -16.96 -17.28 -14.79
C ARG A 5 -15.77 -18.16 -15.16
N GLN A 6 -15.36 -18.11 -16.43
CA GLN A 6 -14.10 -18.69 -16.89
C GLN A 6 -12.98 -18.07 -16.06
N ARG A 7 -12.31 -18.91 -15.26
CA ARG A 7 -10.98 -18.62 -14.71
C ARG A 7 -10.09 -18.24 -15.88
N ALA A 8 -9.58 -17.01 -15.88
CA ALA A 8 -8.55 -16.58 -16.80
C ALA A 8 -7.36 -17.55 -16.72
N PRO A 9 -6.77 -17.95 -17.86
CA PRO A 9 -5.67 -18.91 -17.87
C PRO A 9 -4.50 -18.34 -17.06
N SER A 10 -3.85 -19.20 -16.28
CA SER A 10 -2.57 -18.94 -15.62
C SER A 10 -1.52 -18.61 -16.70
N ARG A 11 -1.44 -17.33 -17.08
CA ARG A 11 -0.48 -16.80 -18.06
C ARG A 11 0.91 -16.96 -17.45
N GLY A 12 1.75 -17.75 -18.12
CA GLY A 12 3.11 -18.07 -17.68
C GLY A 12 3.92 -16.81 -17.38
N ILE A 13 4.77 -16.90 -16.37
CA ILE A 13 5.73 -15.84 -16.00
C ILE A 13 6.63 -15.62 -17.22
N GLY A 14 6.43 -14.50 -17.92
CA GLY A 14 7.26 -14.12 -19.06
C GLY A 14 8.73 -14.00 -18.68
N VAL A 15 9.61 -14.30 -19.62
CA VAL A 15 11.07 -14.30 -19.40
C VAL A 15 11.53 -12.86 -19.17
N PRO A 16 12.39 -12.58 -18.16
CA PRO A 16 12.94 -11.24 -17.96
C PRO A 16 13.63 -10.72 -19.23
N VAL A 17 13.36 -9.46 -19.59
CA VAL A 17 13.92 -8.84 -20.79
C VAL A 17 14.78 -7.65 -20.41
N SER A 18 16.02 -7.63 -20.91
CA SER A 18 16.87 -6.44 -20.82
C SER A 18 16.49 -5.42 -21.89
N ALA A 19 16.32 -4.16 -21.49
CA ALA A 19 16.00 -3.05 -22.37
C ALA A 19 16.85 -1.82 -22.02
N ARG A 20 17.12 -0.97 -23.02
CA ARG A 20 17.76 0.34 -22.78
C ARG A 20 16.73 1.34 -22.30
N VAL A 21 17.12 2.18 -21.37
CA VAL A 21 16.26 3.22 -20.80
C VAL A 21 16.16 4.39 -21.76
N GLY A 22 14.94 4.72 -22.17
CA GLY A 22 14.58 5.96 -22.85
C GLY A 22 13.81 6.89 -21.91
N VAL A 23 13.54 8.10 -22.38
CA VAL A 23 12.68 9.07 -21.67
C VAL A 23 11.33 9.10 -22.34
N LEU A 24 10.28 9.04 -21.52
CA LEU A 24 8.92 9.13 -22.00
C LEU A 24 8.62 10.54 -22.56
N PRO A 25 7.90 10.65 -23.69
CA PRO A 25 7.45 11.93 -24.22
C PRO A 25 6.69 12.80 -23.19
N PRO A 26 6.82 14.14 -23.23
CA PRO A 26 6.24 15.04 -22.23
C PRO A 26 4.72 14.93 -22.06
N ASP A 27 3.99 14.61 -23.12
CA ASP A 27 2.53 14.43 -23.17
C ASP A 27 2.05 13.20 -22.38
N LEU A 28 2.94 12.23 -22.20
CA LEU A 28 2.69 10.96 -21.52
C LEU A 28 3.34 10.88 -20.13
N SER A 29 4.25 11.82 -19.81
CA SER A 29 4.97 11.87 -18.54
C SER A 29 4.04 12.10 -17.33
N GLY A 30 4.35 11.45 -16.20
CA GLY A 30 3.64 11.63 -14.92
C GLY A 30 2.31 10.90 -14.83
N ARG A 31 2.11 9.86 -15.65
CA ARG A 31 0.94 8.98 -15.61
C ARG A 31 1.22 7.60 -15.03
N GLY A 32 2.44 7.34 -14.56
CA GLY A 32 2.84 6.03 -14.05
C GLY A 32 2.93 4.94 -15.12
N ILE A 33 3.22 5.35 -16.36
CA ILE A 33 3.29 4.45 -17.53
C ILE A 33 4.73 4.30 -18.03
N ALA A 34 5.00 3.15 -18.63
CA ALA A 34 6.24 2.85 -19.36
C ALA A 34 5.89 2.43 -20.79
N ARG A 35 6.58 3.01 -21.78
CA ARG A 35 6.43 2.59 -23.18
C ARG A 35 7.49 1.57 -23.55
N ILE A 36 7.07 0.47 -24.17
CA ILE A 36 7.95 -0.58 -24.71
C ILE A 36 7.55 -0.93 -26.14
N ASP A 37 8.49 -1.46 -26.91
CA ASP A 37 8.21 -1.97 -28.24
C ASP A 37 7.41 -3.29 -28.21
N CYS A 38 6.72 -3.59 -29.31
CA CYS A 38 5.90 -4.80 -29.44
C CYS A 38 6.71 -6.10 -29.30
N GLY A 39 7.99 -6.10 -29.67
CA GLY A 39 8.87 -7.28 -29.53
C GLY A 39 9.17 -7.57 -28.07
N THR A 40 9.54 -6.54 -27.31
CA THR A 40 9.74 -6.64 -25.85
C THR A 40 8.45 -7.07 -25.14
N ALA A 41 7.31 -6.49 -25.50
CA ALA A 41 6.01 -6.87 -24.91
C ALA A 41 5.67 -8.35 -25.16
N LYS A 42 5.85 -8.85 -26.40
CA LYS A 42 5.64 -10.26 -26.74
C LYS A 42 6.55 -11.20 -25.95
N ARG A 43 7.82 -10.83 -25.76
CA ARG A 43 8.79 -11.63 -24.99
C ARG A 43 8.45 -11.67 -23.50
N LEU A 44 7.97 -10.56 -22.95
CA LEU A 44 7.50 -10.46 -21.57
C LEU A 44 6.11 -11.10 -21.36
N GLY A 45 5.37 -11.39 -22.44
CA GLY A 45 4.02 -11.95 -22.36
C GLY A 45 2.99 -10.98 -21.77
N VAL A 46 3.16 -9.69 -22.04
CA VAL A 46 2.38 -8.58 -21.45
C VAL A 46 1.61 -7.81 -22.51
N GLU A 47 0.44 -7.30 -22.12
CA GLU A 47 -0.46 -6.50 -22.96
C GLU A 47 -0.48 -5.03 -22.49
N PRO A 48 -0.96 -4.07 -23.32
CA PRO A 48 -1.18 -2.70 -22.86
C PRO A 48 -2.07 -2.68 -21.61
N GLY A 49 -1.63 -1.96 -20.58
CA GLY A 49 -2.31 -1.89 -19.28
C GLY A 49 -1.84 -2.92 -18.25
N ASP A 50 -1.11 -3.97 -18.66
CA ASP A 50 -0.39 -4.82 -17.72
C ASP A 50 0.78 -4.04 -17.09
N TYR A 51 1.30 -4.52 -15.97
CA TYR A 51 2.39 -3.86 -15.26
C TYR A 51 3.70 -4.62 -15.41
N VAL A 52 4.79 -3.86 -15.40
CA VAL A 52 6.15 -4.40 -15.33
C VAL A 52 6.92 -3.78 -14.18
N GLU A 53 7.69 -4.61 -13.48
CA GLU A 53 8.77 -4.17 -12.62
C GLU A 53 10.00 -3.89 -13.48
N ILE A 54 10.56 -2.69 -13.28
CA ILE A 54 11.80 -2.21 -13.88
C ILE A 54 12.88 -2.27 -12.80
N ALA A 55 13.77 -3.24 -12.92
CA ALA A 55 14.90 -3.42 -12.02
C ALA A 55 16.16 -2.74 -12.58
N GLY A 56 16.62 -1.71 -11.86
CA GLY A 56 17.89 -1.02 -12.07
C GLY A 56 18.75 -1.10 -10.81
N ARG A 57 19.24 0.05 -10.32
CA ARG A 57 19.84 0.15 -8.98
C ARG A 57 18.77 0.13 -7.88
N GLY A 58 17.61 0.67 -8.20
CA GLY A 58 16.37 0.54 -7.44
C GLY A 58 15.34 -0.28 -8.21
N ARG A 59 14.08 -0.12 -7.83
CA ARG A 59 12.94 -0.79 -8.46
C ARG A 59 11.88 0.25 -8.77
N ALA A 60 11.30 0.19 -9.95
CA ALA A 60 10.11 0.96 -10.31
C ALA A 60 9.06 0.00 -10.86
N VAL A 61 7.78 0.36 -10.75
CA VAL A 61 6.69 -0.37 -11.38
C VAL A 61 5.88 0.60 -12.21
N ALA A 62 5.50 0.19 -13.42
CA ALA A 62 4.74 1.04 -14.33
C ALA A 62 3.79 0.21 -15.19
N ALA A 63 2.66 0.83 -15.57
CA ALA A 63 1.73 0.25 -16.52
C ALA A 63 2.27 0.37 -17.95
N ILE A 64 2.07 -0.66 -18.75
CA ILE A 64 2.64 -0.75 -20.10
C ILE A 64 1.77 -0.01 -21.10
N LEU A 65 2.44 0.75 -21.96
CA LEU A 65 1.91 1.25 -23.21
C LEU A 65 2.81 0.79 -24.38
N LEU A 66 2.22 0.49 -25.54
CA LEU A 66 2.99 0.05 -26.69
C LEU A 66 3.53 1.22 -27.50
N ASN A 67 4.79 1.12 -27.91
CA ASN A 67 5.39 1.94 -28.95
C ASN A 67 5.53 1.11 -30.23
N SER A 68 4.54 1.20 -31.12
CA SER A 68 4.51 0.45 -32.38
C SER A 68 5.61 0.85 -33.37
N PHE A 69 6.28 1.98 -33.15
CA PHE A 69 7.32 2.51 -34.05
C PHE A 69 8.74 2.15 -33.60
N ALA A 70 8.92 1.74 -32.34
CA ALA A 70 10.23 1.36 -31.83
C ALA A 70 10.66 0.01 -32.42
N ARG A 71 11.91 -0.06 -32.90
CA ARG A 71 12.50 -1.26 -33.52
C ARG A 71 13.61 -1.90 -32.68
N SER A 72 13.79 -1.44 -31.45
CA SER A 72 14.82 -1.91 -30.52
C SER A 72 14.23 -2.04 -29.12
N PRO A 73 14.80 -2.92 -28.26
CA PRO A 73 14.34 -3.12 -26.89
C PRO A 73 14.67 -1.89 -26.05
N VAL A 74 13.77 -0.92 -26.08
CA VAL A 74 13.83 0.33 -25.34
C VAL A 74 12.60 0.43 -24.45
N VAL A 75 12.83 0.82 -23.20
CA VAL A 75 11.78 1.15 -22.24
C VAL A 75 11.84 2.64 -21.95
N GLU A 76 10.83 3.37 -22.37
CA GLU A 76 10.71 4.80 -22.10
C GLU A 76 9.99 5.00 -20.77
N LEU A 77 10.66 5.68 -19.84
CA LEU A 77 10.18 5.88 -18.47
C LEU A 77 9.91 7.35 -18.19
N ASP A 78 8.94 7.61 -17.33
CA ASP A 78 8.70 8.96 -16.82
C ASP A 78 9.72 9.34 -15.72
N LYS A 79 9.65 10.59 -15.26
CA LYS A 79 10.58 11.12 -14.24
C LYS A 79 10.52 10.36 -12.91
N ILE A 80 9.35 9.85 -12.53
CA ILE A 80 9.17 9.14 -11.25
C ILE A 80 9.79 7.75 -11.37
N ALA A 81 9.47 7.02 -12.43
CA ALA A 81 10.01 5.68 -12.70
C ALA A 81 11.53 5.70 -12.89
N LEU A 82 12.09 6.70 -13.59
CA LEU A 82 13.55 6.89 -13.71
C LEU A 82 14.21 7.06 -12.33
N SER A 83 13.62 7.90 -11.49
CA SER A 83 14.13 8.17 -10.13
C SER A 83 14.05 6.91 -9.26
N ASN A 84 12.96 6.15 -9.32
CA ASN A 84 12.74 4.96 -8.48
C ASN A 84 13.58 3.76 -8.94
N ALA A 85 13.75 3.57 -10.25
CA ALA A 85 14.66 2.57 -10.80
C ALA A 85 16.13 2.94 -10.59
N GLY A 86 16.43 4.22 -10.29
CA GLY A 86 17.78 4.70 -10.02
C GLY A 86 18.68 4.64 -11.26
N VAL A 87 18.14 4.98 -12.43
CA VAL A 87 18.78 4.86 -13.75
C VAL A 87 18.76 6.17 -14.52
N LYS A 88 19.70 6.31 -15.44
CA LYS A 88 19.78 7.42 -16.40
C LYS A 88 19.36 6.95 -17.79
N PRO A 89 18.91 7.87 -18.67
CA PRO A 89 18.68 7.54 -20.07
C PRO A 89 19.94 6.93 -20.70
N GLY A 90 19.78 5.82 -21.42
CA GLY A 90 20.87 5.03 -22.00
C GLY A 90 21.32 3.83 -21.17
N ASP A 91 21.01 3.79 -19.87
CA ASP A 91 21.34 2.65 -19.01
C ASP A 91 20.56 1.38 -19.43
N LEU A 92 21.05 0.21 -19.03
CA LEU A 92 20.35 -1.06 -19.20
C LEU A 92 19.58 -1.41 -17.93
N VAL A 93 18.32 -1.82 -18.12
CA VAL A 93 17.43 -2.30 -17.04
C VAL A 93 16.87 -3.66 -17.38
N THR A 94 16.45 -4.39 -16.36
CA THR A 94 15.73 -5.67 -16.52
C THR A 94 14.25 -5.46 -16.26
N LEU A 95 13.42 -5.86 -17.21
CA LEU A 95 11.96 -5.82 -17.10
C LEU A 95 11.43 -7.18 -16.69
N ARG A 96 10.46 -7.19 -15.78
CA ARG A 96 9.76 -8.40 -15.34
C ARG A 96 8.25 -8.15 -15.29
N PRO A 97 7.41 -9.07 -15.77
CA PRO A 97 5.97 -8.92 -15.64
C PRO A 97 5.58 -8.98 -14.16
N VAL A 98 4.66 -8.11 -13.74
CA VAL A 98 4.18 -8.05 -12.37
C VAL A 98 2.69 -7.76 -12.34
N ARG A 99 1.98 -8.29 -11.34
CA ARG A 99 0.56 -8.03 -11.12
C ARG A 99 0.40 -7.32 -9.79
N PRO A 100 0.34 -5.97 -9.79
CA PRO A 100 0.15 -5.25 -8.56
C PRO A 100 -1.29 -5.39 -8.06
N SER A 101 -1.44 -5.35 -6.74
CA SER A 101 -2.74 -5.27 -6.08
C SER A 101 -3.17 -3.82 -5.90
N ASP A 102 -4.45 -3.58 -5.69
CA ASP A 102 -4.92 -2.24 -5.32
C ASP A 102 -4.41 -1.89 -3.91
N ALA A 103 -3.74 -0.74 -3.78
CA ALA A 103 -3.25 -0.27 -2.49
C ALA A 103 -4.43 0.13 -1.60
N ALA A 104 -4.59 -0.54 -0.45
CA ALA A 104 -5.45 -0.03 0.61
C ALA A 104 -4.73 1.07 1.38
N VAL A 105 -3.51 0.80 1.84
CA VAL A 105 -2.71 1.77 2.61
C VAL A 105 -1.28 1.80 2.12
N ILE A 106 -0.72 3.00 2.01
CA ILE A 106 0.70 3.24 1.74
C ILE A 106 1.26 4.05 2.90
N VAL A 107 2.25 3.48 3.60
CA VAL A 107 2.96 4.16 4.68
C VAL A 107 4.18 4.85 4.11
N LEU A 108 4.24 6.16 4.26
CA LEU A 108 5.32 7.03 3.80
C LEU A 108 6.25 7.39 4.95
N SER A 109 7.49 7.74 4.64
CA SER A 109 8.49 8.15 5.63
C SER A 109 8.10 9.46 6.32
N ARG A 110 8.70 9.75 7.49
CA ARG A 110 8.37 10.91 8.34
C ARG A 110 8.40 12.25 7.60
N GLU A 111 9.21 12.39 6.55
CA GLU A 111 9.28 13.59 5.71
C GLU A 111 7.92 13.91 5.06
N ALA A 112 7.06 12.91 4.88
CA ALA A 112 5.69 13.09 4.41
C ALA A 112 4.80 13.87 5.37
N SER A 113 5.17 14.01 6.65
CA SER A 113 4.46 14.92 7.57
C SER A 113 4.51 16.39 7.13
N LYS A 114 5.55 16.75 6.36
CA LYS A 114 5.73 18.10 5.81
C LYS A 114 5.05 18.26 4.46
N LEU A 115 4.70 17.16 3.78
CA LEU A 115 3.89 17.22 2.58
C LEU A 115 2.52 17.79 2.98
N GLY A 116 2.11 18.89 2.34
CA GLY A 116 0.76 19.45 2.52
C GLY A 116 -0.31 18.41 2.18
N GLU A 117 -1.59 18.74 2.38
CA GLU A 117 -2.73 17.81 2.27
C GLU A 117 -2.48 16.59 1.36
N LEU A 118 -2.25 15.42 1.98
CA LEU A 118 -1.94 14.16 1.30
C LEU A 118 -2.98 13.78 0.22
N HIS A 119 -4.18 14.36 0.31
CA HIS A 119 -5.22 14.27 -0.71
C HIS A 119 -4.80 14.79 -2.09
N ILE A 120 -3.97 15.85 -2.16
CA ILE A 120 -3.42 16.36 -3.43
C ILE A 120 -2.46 15.35 -4.05
N LEU A 121 -1.63 14.72 -3.20
CA LEU A 121 -0.68 13.70 -3.63
C LEU A 121 -1.41 12.48 -4.21
N ARG A 122 -2.48 12.03 -3.54
CA ARG A 122 -3.34 10.93 -4.01
C ARG A 122 -3.95 11.22 -5.38
N ARG A 123 -4.46 12.44 -5.61
CA ARG A 123 -5.03 12.80 -6.91
C ARG A 123 -3.99 12.77 -8.04
N LYS A 124 -2.76 13.22 -7.76
CA LYS A 124 -1.66 13.25 -8.75
C LYS A 124 -1.13 11.86 -9.07
N LEU A 125 -1.03 10.99 -8.07
CA LEU A 125 -0.42 9.66 -8.22
C LEU A 125 -1.43 8.55 -8.52
N ARG A 126 -2.71 8.87 -8.70
CA ARG A 126 -3.71 7.86 -9.06
C ARG A 126 -3.29 7.13 -10.33
N GLY A 127 -3.36 5.79 -10.30
CA GLY A 127 -2.92 4.91 -11.38
C GLY A 127 -1.42 4.62 -11.40
N HIS A 128 -0.60 5.25 -10.54
CA HIS A 128 0.80 4.89 -10.40
C HIS A 128 0.93 3.62 -9.57
N ALA A 129 1.82 2.74 -10.00
CA ALA A 129 2.25 1.60 -9.21
C ALA A 129 3.51 1.94 -8.41
N LEU A 130 3.57 1.46 -7.18
CA LEU A 130 4.69 1.66 -6.26
C LEU A 130 5.07 0.36 -5.57
N VAL A 131 6.32 0.30 -5.13
CA VAL A 131 6.85 -0.74 -4.24
C VAL A 131 7.56 -0.07 -3.06
N GLU A 132 7.78 -0.84 -1.99
CA GLU A 132 8.57 -0.37 -0.84
C GLU A 132 9.95 0.13 -1.27
N GLY A 133 10.40 1.23 -0.66
CA GLY A 133 11.61 1.96 -1.03
C GLY A 133 11.44 2.95 -2.20
N ASN A 134 10.28 2.99 -2.88
CA ASN A 134 10.03 4.00 -3.91
C ASN A 134 9.94 5.40 -3.33
N ARG A 135 10.43 6.38 -4.07
CA ARG A 135 10.40 7.78 -3.69
C ARG A 135 9.26 8.48 -4.41
N ILE A 136 8.54 9.28 -3.64
CA ILE A 136 7.43 10.10 -4.08
C ILE A 136 7.80 11.55 -3.85
N ARG A 137 7.65 12.37 -4.88
CA ARG A 137 7.83 13.81 -4.79
C ARG A 137 6.49 14.50 -4.72
N GLY A 138 6.33 15.38 -3.73
CA GLY A 138 5.22 16.32 -3.69
C GLY A 138 5.70 17.73 -3.42
N SER A 139 4.75 18.66 -3.46
CA SER A 139 5.01 20.08 -3.19
C SER A 139 4.26 20.49 -1.93
N ALA A 140 4.94 21.18 -1.03
CA ALA A 140 4.32 21.81 0.13
C ALA A 140 4.96 23.17 0.37
N GLY A 141 4.15 24.22 0.49
CA GLY A 141 4.66 25.59 0.72
C GLY A 141 5.69 26.07 -0.30
N GLY A 142 5.59 25.63 -1.56
CA GLY A 142 6.55 25.97 -2.63
C GLY A 142 7.86 25.16 -2.62
N SER A 143 8.07 24.29 -1.63
CA SER A 143 9.22 23.41 -1.54
C SER A 143 8.89 22.00 -2.06
N THR A 144 9.86 21.35 -2.71
CA THR A 144 9.73 19.95 -3.11
C THR A 144 10.13 19.06 -1.94
N ILE A 145 9.22 18.18 -1.53
CA ILE A 145 9.46 17.22 -0.47
C ILE A 145 9.50 15.83 -1.09
N GLU A 146 10.54 15.09 -0.76
CA GLU A 146 10.69 13.68 -1.10
C GLU A 146 10.29 12.83 0.09
N ALA A 147 9.28 12.00 -0.07
CA ALA A 147 8.92 10.95 0.87
C ALA A 147 9.22 9.59 0.28
N THR A 148 9.61 8.64 1.12
CA THR A 148 9.86 7.25 0.69
C THR A 148 8.70 6.37 1.13
N VAL A 149 8.29 5.42 0.30
CA VAL A 149 7.35 4.37 0.68
C VAL A 149 8.06 3.42 1.62
N VAL A 150 7.66 3.43 2.88
CA VAL A 150 8.22 2.54 3.91
C VAL A 150 7.54 1.18 3.84
N ARG A 151 6.20 1.18 3.77
CA ARG A 151 5.39 -0.05 3.72
C ARG A 151 4.20 0.11 2.81
N THR A 152 3.74 -1.02 2.28
CA THR A 152 2.55 -1.11 1.42
C THR A 152 1.62 -2.18 1.94
N PHE A 153 0.31 -1.95 1.81
CA PHE A 153 -0.72 -2.91 2.17
C PHE A 153 -1.75 -3.05 1.04
N PRO A 154 -1.90 -4.26 0.47
CA PRO A 154 -1.15 -5.49 0.80
C PRO A 154 0.35 -5.39 0.47
N LYS A 155 1.18 -6.25 1.08
CA LYS A 155 2.63 -6.24 0.84
C LYS A 155 2.95 -6.54 -0.63
N GLY A 156 3.83 -5.74 -1.22
CA GLY A 156 4.37 -5.96 -2.56
C GLY A 156 4.08 -4.80 -3.51
N PRO A 157 4.09 -5.06 -4.83
CA PRO A 157 3.71 -4.07 -5.83
C PRO A 157 2.24 -3.69 -5.68
N VAL A 158 1.97 -2.40 -5.49
CA VAL A 158 0.61 -1.89 -5.32
C VAL A 158 0.32 -0.71 -6.25
N VAL A 159 -0.94 -0.58 -6.68
CA VAL A 159 -1.41 0.55 -7.50
C VAL A 159 -2.21 1.51 -6.64
N ILE A 160 -1.93 2.81 -6.77
CA ILE A 160 -2.68 3.86 -6.08
C ILE A 160 -4.02 4.05 -6.77
N THR A 161 -5.09 3.81 -6.04
CA THR A 161 -6.47 4.03 -6.49
C THR A 161 -7.10 5.23 -5.76
N ALA A 162 -8.38 5.50 -6.03
CA ALA A 162 -9.11 6.52 -5.28
C ALA A 162 -9.36 6.11 -3.81
N ALA A 163 -9.34 4.81 -3.51
CA ALA A 163 -9.57 4.25 -2.18
C ALA A 163 -8.29 4.16 -1.34
N THR A 164 -7.12 4.34 -1.96
CA THR A 164 -5.84 4.28 -1.25
C THR A 164 -5.74 5.39 -0.20
N GLU A 165 -5.32 5.00 1.00
CA GLU A 165 -4.99 5.91 2.10
C GLU A 165 -3.48 6.04 2.25
N PHE A 166 -3.02 7.28 2.48
CA PHE A 166 -1.62 7.54 2.80
C PHE A 166 -1.49 7.77 4.30
N SER A 167 -0.61 7.00 4.93
CA SER A 167 -0.21 7.20 6.32
C SER A 167 1.26 7.64 6.36
N VAL A 168 1.66 8.31 7.43
CA VAL A 168 3.05 8.71 7.66
C VAL A 168 3.60 7.84 8.77
N GLU A 169 4.81 7.32 8.60
CA GLU A 169 5.52 6.55 9.61
C GLU A 169 5.72 7.42 10.85
N GLY A 170 5.19 6.97 11.99
CA GLY A 170 5.13 7.79 13.21
C GLY A 170 4.08 8.91 13.19
N GLY A 171 3.08 8.81 12.29
CA GLY A 171 1.96 9.73 12.17
C GLY A 171 1.07 9.78 13.42
N ASP A 172 0.91 11.00 13.92
CA ASP A 172 0.16 11.50 15.08
C ASP A 172 0.23 10.71 16.40
N ARG A 173 1.44 10.65 16.98
CA ARG A 173 1.64 10.49 18.45
C ARG A 173 0.96 11.58 19.31
N ARG A 174 0.28 12.57 18.73
CA ARG A 174 -0.13 13.78 19.46
C ARG A 174 -1.39 13.64 20.30
N VAL A 175 -2.16 12.56 20.16
CA VAL A 175 -3.15 12.20 21.17
C VAL A 175 -3.19 10.67 21.27
N GLN A 176 -2.19 10.08 21.91
CA GLN A 176 -2.40 8.77 22.51
C GLN A 176 -3.38 9.00 23.67
N VAL A 177 -4.68 8.94 23.35
CA VAL A 177 -5.69 8.67 24.36
C VAL A 177 -5.26 7.37 25.01
N THR A 178 -5.15 7.33 26.34
CA THR A 178 -4.90 6.09 27.09
C THR A 178 -6.16 5.71 27.85
N PHE A 179 -6.15 4.57 28.57
CA PHE A 179 -7.28 4.24 29.43
C PHE A 179 -7.48 5.25 30.58
N GLU A 180 -6.46 6.04 30.90
CA GLU A 180 -6.56 7.15 31.87
C GLU A 180 -7.48 8.27 31.36
N ASP A 181 -7.50 8.51 30.04
CA ASP A 181 -8.34 9.54 29.41
C ASP A 181 -9.80 9.11 29.22
N VAL A 182 -10.12 7.83 29.45
CA VAL A 182 -11.47 7.29 29.32
C VAL A 182 -12.15 7.26 30.68
N GLY A 183 -13.17 8.10 30.89
CA GLY A 183 -13.96 8.06 32.12
C GLY A 183 -14.83 6.79 32.24
N GLY A 184 -14.77 6.11 33.38
CA GLY A 184 -15.59 4.92 33.66
C GLY A 184 -15.15 3.68 32.87
N LEU A 185 -16.08 2.74 32.65
CA LEU A 185 -15.82 1.49 31.91
C LEU A 185 -14.71 0.60 32.52
N GLU A 186 -14.51 0.66 33.83
CA GLU A 186 -13.41 -0.02 34.53
C GLU A 186 -13.38 -1.54 34.31
N GLN A 187 -14.55 -2.16 34.18
CA GLN A 187 -14.63 -3.59 33.86
C GLN A 187 -14.18 -3.86 32.42
N GLN A 188 -14.63 -3.05 31.46
CA GLN A 188 -14.26 -3.21 30.05
C GLN A 188 -12.78 -2.91 29.82
N LYS A 189 -12.22 -1.89 30.47
CA LYS A 189 -10.77 -1.61 30.44
C LYS A 189 -9.97 -2.81 30.95
N ARG A 190 -10.34 -3.38 32.10
CA ARG A 190 -9.71 -4.59 32.64
C ARG A 190 -9.81 -5.77 31.69
N ASP A 191 -10.99 -6.02 31.13
CA ASP A 191 -11.18 -7.10 30.17
C ASP A 191 -10.28 -6.94 28.93
N LEU A 192 -10.12 -5.71 28.43
CA LEU A 192 -9.23 -5.41 27.30
C LEU A 192 -7.74 -5.56 27.69
N LEU A 193 -7.34 -5.13 28.87
CA LEU A 193 -5.97 -5.30 29.38
C LEU A 193 -5.59 -6.77 29.50
N GLU A 194 -6.40 -7.56 30.19
CA GLU A 194 -6.11 -8.97 30.46
C GLU A 194 -6.18 -9.84 29.20
N ARG A 195 -7.13 -9.55 28.31
CA ARG A 195 -7.38 -10.42 27.14
C ARG A 195 -6.62 -10.01 25.90
N ILE A 196 -6.21 -8.74 25.77
CA ILE A 196 -5.58 -8.22 24.56
C ILE A 196 -4.18 -7.71 24.87
N VAL A 197 -4.04 -6.77 25.80
CA VAL A 197 -2.76 -6.09 26.03
C VAL A 197 -1.74 -7.06 26.62
N ALA A 198 -2.06 -7.75 27.71
CA ALA A 198 -1.11 -8.64 28.39
C ALA A 198 -0.62 -9.80 27.49
N PRO A 199 -1.48 -10.48 26.69
CA PRO A 199 -1.01 -11.48 25.73
C PRO A 199 -0.15 -10.92 24.57
N LEU A 200 -0.32 -9.64 24.22
CA LEU A 200 0.49 -8.98 23.18
C LEU A 200 1.84 -8.51 23.73
N GLU A 201 1.90 -8.09 24.99
CA GLU A 201 3.15 -7.65 25.65
C GLU A 201 4.05 -8.83 26.04
N ASP A 202 3.49 -9.92 26.56
CA ASP A 202 4.24 -11.10 27.03
C ASP A 202 3.85 -12.39 26.28
N GLY A 203 3.89 -12.34 24.96
CA GLY A 203 3.60 -13.49 24.09
C GLY A 203 4.31 -14.79 24.50
N PRO A 204 5.62 -14.80 24.86
CA PRO A 204 6.32 -16.01 25.28
C PRO A 204 5.79 -16.65 26.57
N LEU A 205 5.33 -15.86 27.55
CA LEU A 205 4.73 -16.39 28.76
C LEU A 205 3.37 -17.03 28.47
N TYR A 206 2.51 -16.33 27.72
CA TYR A 206 1.16 -16.83 27.38
C TYR A 206 1.21 -18.04 26.44
N GLY A 207 2.18 -18.10 25.54
CA GLY A 207 2.43 -19.25 24.67
C GLY A 207 2.74 -20.54 25.44
N LYS A 208 3.46 -20.46 26.58
CA LYS A 208 3.73 -21.63 27.46
C LYS A 208 2.47 -22.20 28.08
N PHE A 209 1.43 -21.38 28.24
CA PHE A 209 0.12 -21.80 28.75
C PHE A 209 -0.87 -22.15 27.62
N GLY A 210 -0.43 -22.17 26.37
CA GLY A 210 -1.28 -22.45 25.21
C GLY A 210 -2.31 -21.35 24.92
N VAL A 211 -2.07 -20.13 25.42
CA VAL A 211 -2.96 -18.98 25.22
C VAL A 211 -2.43 -18.14 24.08
N SER A 212 -3.16 -18.11 22.96
CA SER A 212 -2.87 -17.21 21.84
C SER A 212 -3.62 -15.88 22.02
N PRO A 213 -3.02 -14.73 21.66
CA PRO A 213 -3.72 -13.45 21.69
C PRO A 213 -4.96 -13.47 20.77
N PRO A 214 -6.07 -12.81 21.17
CA PRO A 214 -7.25 -12.71 20.32
C PRO A 214 -6.93 -11.88 19.06
N ARG A 215 -7.35 -12.39 17.90
CA ARG A 215 -7.08 -11.74 16.60
C ARG A 215 -8.03 -10.59 16.25
N GLY A 216 -9.08 -10.38 17.04
CA GLY A 216 -10.07 -9.34 16.78
C GLY A 216 -11.03 -9.17 17.95
N VAL A 217 -11.43 -7.92 18.18
CA VAL A 217 -12.29 -7.52 19.31
C VAL A 217 -13.43 -6.67 18.77
N LEU A 218 -14.65 -7.00 19.17
CA LEU A 218 -15.85 -6.26 18.80
C LEU A 218 -16.35 -5.44 20.00
N ILE A 219 -16.27 -4.12 19.90
CA ILE A 219 -16.81 -3.20 20.91
C ILE A 219 -18.21 -2.75 20.47
N HIS A 220 -19.25 -3.10 21.23
CA HIS A 220 -20.64 -2.80 20.88
C HIS A 220 -21.42 -2.09 21.99
N GLY A 221 -22.64 -1.63 21.70
CA GLY A 221 -23.60 -1.05 22.66
C GLY A 221 -24.28 0.23 22.15
N PRO A 222 -24.93 1.01 23.03
CA PRO A 222 -25.65 2.22 22.65
C PRO A 222 -24.72 3.33 22.08
N PRO A 223 -25.22 4.22 21.22
CA PRO A 223 -24.46 5.38 20.75
C PRO A 223 -24.10 6.30 21.94
N GLY A 224 -22.93 6.94 21.88
CA GLY A 224 -22.48 7.88 22.92
C GLY A 224 -21.75 7.27 24.13
N CYS A 225 -21.65 5.94 24.27
CA CYS A 225 -20.92 5.31 25.38
C CYS A 225 -19.39 5.24 25.20
N GLY A 226 -18.79 6.13 24.40
CA GLY A 226 -17.32 6.21 24.27
C GLY A 226 -16.63 5.05 23.55
N LYS A 227 -17.31 4.22 22.74
CA LYS A 227 -16.70 3.04 22.08
C LYS A 227 -15.50 3.36 21.20
N THR A 228 -15.62 4.39 20.37
CA THR A 228 -14.52 4.87 19.51
C THR A 228 -13.36 5.41 20.34
N LEU A 229 -13.67 6.06 21.47
CA LEU A 229 -12.66 6.57 22.39
C LEU A 229 -11.94 5.42 23.11
N LEU A 230 -12.68 4.40 23.58
CA LEU A 230 -12.13 3.19 24.18
C LEU A 230 -11.26 2.40 23.21
N ALA A 231 -11.66 2.29 21.94
CA ALA A 231 -10.85 1.66 20.91
C ALA A 231 -9.51 2.40 20.73
N ARG A 232 -9.56 3.73 20.57
CA ARG A 232 -8.36 4.59 20.48
C ARG A 232 -7.47 4.49 21.72
N ALA A 233 -8.08 4.41 22.90
CA ALA A 233 -7.38 4.22 24.16
C ALA A 233 -6.58 2.92 24.19
N LEU A 234 -7.22 1.81 23.79
CA LEU A 234 -6.57 0.49 23.70
C LEU A 234 -5.34 0.51 22.77
N ILE A 235 -5.41 1.23 21.66
CA ILE A 235 -4.28 1.35 20.73
C ILE A 235 -3.11 2.11 21.35
N GLY A 236 -3.42 3.14 22.15
CA GLY A 236 -2.44 3.86 22.95
C GLY A 236 -1.74 2.95 23.94
N GLU A 237 -2.50 2.11 24.67
CA GLU A 237 -1.97 1.16 25.67
C GLU A 237 -1.06 0.09 25.05
N VAL A 238 -1.45 -0.48 23.91
CA VAL A 238 -0.64 -1.51 23.22
C VAL A 238 0.67 -0.93 22.66
N GLY A 239 0.78 0.40 22.56
CA GLY A 239 1.96 1.04 21.96
C GLY A 239 2.17 0.63 20.51
N ALA A 240 1.08 0.35 19.78
CA ALA A 240 1.13 -0.27 18.46
C ALA A 240 1.98 0.54 17.46
N ASP A 241 2.86 -0.14 16.72
CA ASP A 241 3.70 0.47 15.67
C ASP A 241 2.88 1.12 14.55
N ALA A 242 1.65 0.64 14.34
CA ALA A 242 0.73 1.15 13.34
C ALA A 242 -0.72 1.06 13.84
N PHE A 243 -1.49 2.12 13.60
CA PHE A 243 -2.92 2.19 13.83
C PHE A 243 -3.65 2.56 12.54
N PHE A 244 -4.75 1.85 12.26
CA PHE A 244 -5.62 2.10 11.12
C PHE A 244 -7.07 2.26 11.62
N GLU A 245 -7.66 3.43 11.41
CA GLU A 245 -9.09 3.67 11.66
C GLU A 245 -9.82 3.58 10.32
N ILE A 246 -10.70 2.58 10.17
CA ILE A 246 -11.58 2.49 9.01
C ILE A 246 -13.01 2.68 9.47
N ARG A 247 -13.73 3.63 8.89
CA ARG A 247 -15.12 3.91 9.24
C ARG A 247 -16.05 3.08 8.37
N GLY A 248 -17.18 2.66 8.94
CA GLY A 248 -18.24 1.97 8.20
C GLY A 248 -18.71 2.74 6.95
N SER A 249 -18.70 4.08 7.03
CA SER A 249 -19.00 4.97 5.90
C SER A 249 -18.01 4.86 4.75
N ASP A 250 -16.76 4.50 5.03
CA ASP A 250 -15.70 4.38 4.02
C ASP A 250 -15.98 3.16 3.12
N PHE A 251 -16.73 2.18 3.63
CA PHE A 251 -17.20 1.03 2.86
C PHE A 251 -18.45 1.32 2.01
N ILE A 252 -19.11 2.47 2.20
CA ILE A 252 -20.38 2.79 1.54
C ILE A 252 -20.16 4.05 0.67
N ARG A 253 -19.69 3.86 -0.57
CA ARG A 253 -19.65 4.96 -1.58
C ARG A 253 -20.13 4.47 -2.95
N GLU A 254 -20.99 5.30 -3.56
CA GLU A 254 -21.65 5.23 -4.88
C GLU A 254 -21.45 3.92 -5.68
N GLY A 255 -22.49 3.08 -5.71
CA GLY A 255 -22.59 1.93 -6.62
C GLY A 255 -22.75 0.56 -5.96
N GLY A 256 -22.67 0.47 -4.62
CA GLY A 256 -23.21 -0.67 -3.87
C GLY A 256 -22.42 -1.98 -3.92
N ARG A 257 -21.12 -1.97 -4.28
CA ARG A 257 -20.26 -3.17 -4.12
C ARG A 257 -18.85 -2.80 -3.67
N LEU A 258 -18.47 -3.32 -2.51
CA LEU A 258 -17.08 -3.59 -2.15
C LEU A 258 -16.96 -5.09 -1.94
N GLU A 259 -16.29 -5.76 -2.86
CA GLU A 259 -16.15 -7.22 -2.84
C GLU A 259 -15.01 -7.66 -1.89
N HIS A 260 -14.23 -6.71 -1.37
CA HIS A 260 -12.92 -6.96 -0.71
C HIS A 260 -12.63 -6.15 0.56
N GLY A 261 -13.58 -5.32 1.04
CA GLY A 261 -13.34 -4.43 2.18
C GLY A 261 -12.84 -5.11 3.46
N PRO A 262 -13.49 -6.20 3.93
CA PRO A 262 -13.04 -6.92 5.12
C PRO A 262 -11.74 -7.71 4.91
N GLN A 263 -11.50 -8.26 3.70
CA GLN A 263 -10.25 -8.99 3.43
C GLN A 263 -9.04 -8.06 3.45
N LEU A 264 -9.16 -6.85 2.90
CA LEU A 264 -8.12 -5.82 2.98
C LEU A 264 -7.76 -5.50 4.44
N LEU A 265 -8.72 -5.56 5.36
CA LEU A 265 -8.54 -5.30 6.80
C LEU A 265 -7.68 -6.38 7.48
N PHE A 266 -7.82 -7.64 7.06
CA PHE A 266 -6.96 -8.74 7.52
C PHE A 266 -5.58 -8.73 6.82
N ASP A 267 -5.51 -8.27 5.57
CA ASP A 267 -4.24 -8.10 4.85
C ASP A 267 -3.42 -6.88 5.33
N LEU A 268 -4.08 -5.91 5.98
CA LEU A 268 -3.52 -4.70 6.59
C LEU A 268 -2.89 -4.95 7.96
N ALA A 269 -3.36 -5.96 8.69
CA ALA A 269 -2.68 -6.38 9.91
C ALA A 269 -1.31 -6.96 9.50
N PRO A 270 -0.19 -6.55 10.14
CA PRO A 270 1.06 -7.25 9.94
C PRO A 270 0.78 -8.73 10.12
N SER A 271 1.29 -9.57 9.22
CA SER A 271 1.39 -11.00 9.44
C SER A 271 1.98 -11.15 10.84
N LEU A 272 1.13 -11.45 11.83
CA LEU A 272 1.62 -11.97 13.10
C LEU A 272 2.50 -13.14 12.67
N PRO A 273 3.77 -13.19 13.10
CA PRO A 273 4.62 -14.30 12.72
C PRO A 273 3.83 -15.58 12.98
N ASP A 274 3.66 -16.39 11.94
CA ASP A 274 3.22 -17.78 12.06
C ASP A 274 4.37 -18.55 12.73
N GLU A 275 4.68 -18.22 13.97
CA GLU A 275 5.64 -18.91 14.82
C GLU A 275 5.06 -18.94 16.24
N VAL A 276 4.23 -19.96 16.49
CA VAL A 276 4.57 -21.08 17.40
C VAL A 276 3.95 -22.35 16.84
#